data_AF-C0XJT1-F1
#
_entry.id   AF-C0XJT1-F1
#
_cell.length_a   1.000
_cell.length_b   1.000
_cell.length_c   1.000
_cell.angle_alpha   90.00
_cell.angle_beta   90.00
_cell.angle_gamma   90.00
#
_symmetry.space_group_name_H-M   'P 1'
#
loop_
_entity.id
_entity.type
_entity.pdbx_description
1 polymer ?
#
loop_
_entity_poly.entity_id
_entity_poly.type
_entity_poly.pdbx_seq_one_letter_code
_entity_poly.pdbx_strand_id
1 'polypeptide(L)'
;MKEKLKGRLDVFVDAIIAILITVMVLELPIQINNGVLDYRSLFTAIGIYAVSFCFIANLWYQHAVIFNEVEKISNGVVVGDLALMFFVSLIPTFTRLMAIDTNSMTVVMYGVLDLVISVLFRRIVKTIIHDKYTDKDDMRKLYNVIYGTAFLESWISYLILIVIGYFFPKFSLILFIIIPVRSFIRHALDNEEFSDVGDLGTQERKAFIELTPSQQRTFRRLAHDYRRKTRSIGNQPDAQKQAWQDFSSQIQEKLNMSAGDAMKWDHQNNQHDHHNQRR
;
A
#
# COMPACT_ATOMS: atom_id res chain seq x y z
N MET A 1 -27.75 2.74 -4.99
CA MET A 1 -27.20 3.93 -5.68
C MET A 1 -25.76 4.24 -5.25
N LYS A 2 -25.47 4.39 -3.94
CA LYS A 2 -24.10 4.69 -3.43
C LYS A 2 -23.03 3.64 -3.77
N GLU A 3 -23.38 2.36 -3.77
CA GLU A 3 -22.49 1.26 -4.15
C GLU A 3 -22.10 1.30 -5.64
N LYS A 4 -23.08 1.51 -6.53
CA LYS A 4 -22.84 1.70 -7.97
C LYS A 4 -22.01 2.95 -8.26
N LEU A 5 -22.13 3.99 -7.42
CA LEU A 5 -21.32 5.21 -7.53
C LEU A 5 -19.86 4.94 -7.13
N LYS A 6 -19.63 4.14 -6.08
CA LYS A 6 -18.29 3.69 -5.67
C LYS A 6 -17.58 2.96 -6.80
N GLY A 7 -18.18 1.89 -7.33
CA GLY A 7 -17.53 1.11 -8.39
C GLY A 7 -17.22 1.94 -9.64
N ARG A 8 -18.01 2.97 -9.94
CA ARG A 8 -17.71 3.92 -11.04
C ARG A 8 -16.57 4.88 -10.70
N LEU A 9 -16.45 5.30 -9.44
CA LEU A 9 -15.37 6.18 -8.99
C LEU A 9 -14.04 5.43 -9.02
N ASP A 10 -14.00 4.18 -8.51
CA ASP A 10 -12.79 3.36 -8.50
C ASP A 10 -12.23 3.18 -9.92
N VAL A 11 -13.09 2.77 -10.87
CA VAL A 11 -12.71 2.64 -12.28
C VAL A 11 -12.26 3.96 -12.91
N PHE A 12 -12.85 5.08 -12.49
CA PHE A 12 -12.47 6.40 -12.99
C PHE A 12 -11.08 6.82 -12.49
N VAL A 13 -10.80 6.61 -11.20
CA VAL A 13 -9.49 6.87 -10.59
C VAL A 13 -8.41 6.00 -11.20
N ASP A 14 -8.67 4.71 -11.40
CA ASP A 14 -7.75 3.79 -12.08
C ASP A 14 -7.41 4.27 -13.49
N ALA A 15 -8.42 4.71 -14.24
CA ALA A 15 -8.21 5.25 -15.59
C ALA A 15 -7.36 6.52 -15.59
N ILE A 16 -7.59 7.44 -14.65
CA ILE A 16 -6.78 8.65 -14.50
C ILE A 16 -5.34 8.28 -14.20
N ILE A 17 -5.11 7.42 -13.20
CA ILE A 17 -3.76 7.03 -12.76
C ILE A 17 -2.99 6.35 -13.90
N ALA A 18 -3.63 5.47 -14.67
CA ALA A 18 -3.03 4.85 -15.85
C ALA A 18 -2.61 5.89 -16.91
N ILE A 19 -3.47 6.88 -17.18
CA ILE A 19 -3.15 7.99 -18.10
C ILE A 19 -1.97 8.80 -17.57
N LEU A 20 -1.94 9.13 -16.28
CA LEU A 20 -0.85 9.93 -15.71
C LEU A 20 0.50 9.21 -15.80
N ILE A 21 0.55 7.91 -15.51
CA ILE A 21 1.76 7.10 -15.66
C ILE A 21 2.28 7.15 -17.11
N THR A 22 1.39 7.03 -18.10
CA THR A 22 1.78 7.07 -19.51
C THR A 22 2.23 8.46 -19.95
N VAL A 23 1.51 9.51 -19.58
CA VAL A 23 1.88 10.91 -19.88
C VAL A 23 3.24 11.27 -19.30
N MET A 24 3.53 10.86 -18.07
CA MET A 24 4.83 11.13 -17.44
C MET A 24 6.02 10.62 -18.26
N VAL A 25 5.91 9.43 -18.85
CA VAL A 25 7.00 8.86 -19.66
C VAL A 25 7.14 9.60 -21.00
N LEU A 26 6.02 10.05 -21.56
CA LEU A 26 6.00 10.82 -22.82
C LEU A 26 6.56 12.23 -22.65
N GLU A 27 6.44 12.82 -21.45
CA GLU A 27 6.94 14.15 -21.12
C GLU A 27 8.41 14.20 -20.67
N LEU A 28 9.13 13.07 -20.74
CA LEU A 28 10.55 13.03 -20.38
C LEU A 28 11.37 14.02 -21.22
N PRO A 29 12.08 14.99 -20.58
CA PRO A 29 12.87 15.97 -21.30
C PRO A 29 14.16 15.33 -21.82
N ILE A 30 14.14 14.82 -23.06
CA ILE A 30 15.31 14.28 -23.73
C ILE A 30 16.05 15.43 -24.44
N GLN A 31 17.29 15.69 -24.01
CA GLN A 31 18.14 16.72 -24.62
C GLN A 31 19.11 16.09 -25.62
N ILE A 32 19.10 16.59 -26.85
CA ILE A 32 20.04 16.21 -27.92
C ILE A 32 20.86 17.47 -28.25
N ASN A 33 22.15 17.44 -27.92
CA ASN A 33 23.07 18.55 -28.16
C ASN A 33 23.98 18.21 -29.34
N ASN A 34 23.92 18.97 -30.43
CA ASN A 34 24.74 18.76 -31.64
C ASN A 34 24.66 17.33 -32.22
N GLY A 35 23.48 16.71 -32.14
CA GLY A 35 23.27 15.33 -32.61
C GLY A 35 23.80 14.25 -31.65
N VAL A 36 24.38 14.64 -30.50
CA VAL A 36 24.85 13.73 -29.45
C VAL A 36 23.88 13.78 -28.28
N LEU A 37 23.51 12.60 -27.79
CA LEU A 37 22.64 12.45 -26.62
C LEU A 37 23.42 12.80 -25.35
N ASP A 38 22.89 13.71 -24.53
CA ASP A 38 23.44 13.94 -23.19
C ASP A 38 22.95 12.84 -22.24
N TYR A 39 23.77 11.79 -22.11
CA TYR A 39 23.48 10.67 -21.21
C TYR A 39 23.26 11.10 -19.76
N ARG A 40 23.95 12.15 -19.28
CA ARG A 40 23.81 12.61 -17.90
C ARG A 40 22.44 13.24 -17.66
N SER A 41 22.00 14.09 -18.59
CA SER A 41 20.66 14.67 -18.55
C SER A 41 19.59 13.59 -18.63
N LEU A 42 19.78 12.60 -19.51
CA LEU A 42 18.85 11.48 -19.68
C LEU A 42 18.70 10.65 -18.40
N PHE A 43 19.80 10.19 -17.80
CA PHE A 43 19.74 9.39 -16.57
C PHE A 43 19.13 10.17 -15.40
N THR A 44 19.37 11.48 -15.33
CA THR A 44 18.75 12.35 -14.31
C THR A 44 17.23 12.42 -14.51
N ALA A 45 16.78 12.64 -15.75
CA ALA A 45 15.36 12.68 -16.09
C ALA A 45 14.66 11.34 -15.82
N ILE A 46 15.29 10.21 -16.20
CA ILE A 46 14.79 8.86 -15.90
C ILE A 46 14.70 8.63 -14.38
N GLY A 47 15.69 9.07 -13.61
CA GLY A 47 15.68 8.96 -12.16
C GLY A 47 14.51 9.72 -11.52
N ILE A 48 14.27 10.96 -11.93
CA ILE A 48 13.17 11.81 -11.46
C ILE A 48 11.81 11.22 -11.88
N TYR A 49 11.71 10.69 -13.09
CA TYR A 49 10.55 9.94 -13.55
C TYR A 49 10.28 8.71 -12.67
N ALA A 50 11.31 7.91 -12.37
CA ALA A 50 11.17 6.71 -11.55
C ALA A 50 10.64 7.04 -10.15
N VAL A 51 11.06 8.18 -9.55
CA VAL A 51 10.48 8.69 -8.30
C VAL A 51 8.98 8.92 -8.44
N SER A 52 8.59 9.68 -9.46
CA SER A 52 7.20 10.10 -9.67
C SER A 52 6.31 8.89 -9.98
N PHE A 53 6.83 7.93 -10.73
CA PHE A 53 6.20 6.64 -10.98
C PHE A 53 5.98 5.86 -9.68
N CYS A 54 7.03 5.67 -8.86
CA CYS A 54 6.89 4.96 -7.58
C CYS A 54 5.92 5.68 -6.65
N PHE A 55 5.91 7.00 -6.64
CA PHE A 55 4.98 7.80 -5.86
C PHE A 55 3.52 7.56 -6.28
N ILE A 56 3.20 7.69 -7.57
CA ILE A 56 1.84 7.45 -8.09
C ILE A 56 1.44 5.98 -7.90
N ALA A 57 2.33 5.03 -8.13
CA ALA A 57 2.05 3.61 -7.93
C ALA A 57 1.76 3.29 -6.46
N ASN A 58 2.49 3.91 -5.53
CA ASN A 58 2.23 3.78 -4.10
C ASN A 58 0.89 4.42 -3.70
N LEU A 59 0.60 5.62 -4.21
CA LEU A 59 -0.68 6.29 -3.99
C LEU A 59 -1.85 5.43 -4.50
N TRP A 60 -1.73 4.87 -5.70
CA TRP A 60 -2.70 3.95 -6.27
C TRP A 60 -2.90 2.74 -5.38
N TYR A 61 -1.82 2.11 -4.93
CA TYR A 61 -1.89 0.97 -4.04
C TYR A 61 -2.65 1.30 -2.74
N GLN A 62 -2.28 2.41 -2.09
CA GLN A 62 -2.94 2.88 -0.87
C GLN A 62 -4.43 3.18 -1.10
N HIS A 63 -4.75 3.79 -2.24
CA HIS A 63 -6.12 4.09 -2.65
C HIS A 63 -6.93 2.80 -2.86
N ALA A 64 -6.41 1.85 -3.62
CA ALA A 64 -7.06 0.57 -3.87
C ALA A 64 -7.33 -0.20 -2.56
N VAL A 65 -6.37 -0.23 -1.63
CA VAL A 65 -6.54 -0.86 -0.31
C VAL A 65 -7.69 -0.21 0.45
N ILE A 66 -7.70 1.12 0.58
CA ILE A 66 -8.70 1.77 1.43
C ILE A 66 -10.10 1.76 0.79
N PHE A 67 -10.20 1.90 -0.52
CA PHE A 67 -11.49 1.84 -1.20
C PHE A 67 -12.04 0.42 -1.24
N ASN A 68 -11.21 -0.63 -1.26
CA ASN A 68 -11.65 -2.01 -1.11
C ASN A 68 -12.28 -2.29 0.26
N GLU A 69 -11.84 -1.60 1.31
CA GLU A 69 -12.43 -1.74 2.65
C GLU A 69 -13.84 -1.14 2.77
N VAL A 70 -14.28 -0.26 1.86
CA VAL A 70 -15.56 0.45 2.03
C VAL A 70 -16.62 -0.05 1.05
N GLU A 71 -17.80 -0.42 1.56
CA GLU A 71 -18.93 -0.80 0.68
C GLU A 71 -19.68 0.40 0.10
N LYS A 72 -19.75 1.52 0.83
CA LYS A 72 -20.52 2.71 0.45
C LYS A 72 -19.72 3.98 0.72
N ILE A 73 -19.56 4.82 -0.29
CA ILE A 73 -18.90 6.12 -0.16
C ILE A 73 -19.91 7.24 0.08
N SER A 74 -19.51 8.20 0.91
CA SER A 74 -20.27 9.44 1.13
C SER A 74 -19.94 10.45 0.02
N ASN A 75 -20.85 11.40 -0.25
CA ASN A 75 -20.62 12.44 -1.27
C ASN A 75 -19.39 13.31 -0.94
N GLY A 76 -19.09 13.51 0.35
CA GLY A 76 -17.90 14.25 0.77
C GLY A 76 -16.59 13.55 0.38
N VAL A 77 -16.55 12.22 0.47
CA VAL A 77 -15.39 11.42 0.01
C VAL A 77 -15.23 11.53 -1.50
N VAL A 78 -16.32 11.47 -2.27
CA VAL A 78 -16.28 11.64 -3.74
C VAL A 78 -15.65 12.97 -4.14
N VAL A 79 -16.10 14.07 -3.53
CA VAL A 79 -15.57 15.41 -3.83
C VAL A 79 -14.10 15.53 -3.40
N GLY A 80 -13.75 14.97 -2.24
CA GLY A 80 -12.36 14.93 -1.77
C GLY A 80 -11.45 14.14 -2.71
N ASP A 81 -11.93 13.01 -3.23
CA ASP A 81 -11.21 12.15 -4.16
C ASP A 81 -11.01 12.82 -5.53
N LEU A 82 -12.03 13.50 -6.06
CA LEU A 82 -11.90 14.31 -7.28
C LEU A 82 -10.89 15.46 -7.10
N ALA A 83 -10.90 16.12 -5.94
CA ALA A 83 -9.91 17.15 -5.61
C ALA A 83 -8.49 16.55 -5.51
N LEU A 84 -8.34 15.37 -4.89
CA LEU A 84 -7.08 14.64 -4.87
C LEU A 84 -6.59 14.34 -6.29
N MET A 85 -7.45 13.80 -7.16
CA MET A 85 -7.10 13.49 -8.55
C MET A 85 -6.69 14.73 -9.35
N PHE A 86 -7.28 15.89 -9.06
CA PHE A 86 -6.84 17.16 -9.64
C PHE A 86 -5.40 17.51 -9.28
N PHE A 87 -4.96 17.32 -8.03
CA PHE A 87 -3.56 17.58 -7.67
C PHE A 87 -2.62 16.50 -8.21
N VAL A 88 -3.05 15.24 -8.21
CA VAL A 88 -2.27 14.13 -8.78
C VAL A 88 -2.04 14.35 -10.28
N SER A 89 -3.00 14.94 -11.01
CA SER A 89 -2.83 15.24 -12.43
C SER A 89 -1.79 16.33 -12.73
N LEU A 90 -1.36 17.11 -11.72
CA LEU A 90 -0.27 18.08 -11.85
C LEU A 90 1.12 17.44 -11.72
N ILE A 91 1.22 16.21 -11.20
CA ILE A 91 2.51 15.52 -11.00
C ILE A 91 3.34 15.51 -12.29
N PRO A 92 2.83 15.11 -13.47
CA PRO A 92 3.66 15.04 -14.68
C PRO A 92 4.34 16.37 -15.01
N THR A 93 3.60 17.49 -14.87
CA THR A 93 4.13 18.83 -15.12
C THR A 93 5.26 19.19 -14.15
N PHE A 94 5.09 18.91 -12.86
CA PHE A 94 6.10 19.23 -11.84
C PHE A 94 7.31 18.28 -11.94
N THR A 95 7.09 17.00 -12.27
CA THR A 95 8.14 16.02 -12.59
C THR A 95 9.01 16.52 -13.75
N ARG A 96 8.37 16.96 -14.85
CA ARG A 96 9.08 17.51 -16.00
C ARG A 96 9.84 18.79 -15.64
N LEU A 97 9.23 19.69 -14.88
CA LEU A 97 9.88 20.94 -14.45
C LEU A 97 11.15 20.66 -13.63
N MET A 98 11.07 19.73 -12.68
CA MET A 98 12.22 19.30 -11.87
C MET A 98 13.29 18.56 -12.68
N ALA A 99 12.89 17.84 -13.74
CA ALA A 99 13.79 17.12 -14.64
C ALA A 99 14.53 18.04 -15.63
N ILE A 100 13.92 19.16 -16.03
CA ILE A 100 14.58 20.17 -16.89
C ILE A 100 15.62 20.95 -16.08
N ASP A 101 15.23 21.43 -14.89
CA ASP A 101 16.15 22.17 -14.01
C ASP A 101 15.92 21.77 -12.55
N THR A 102 16.90 21.06 -11.98
CA THR A 102 16.89 20.64 -10.57
C THR A 102 17.47 21.74 -9.69
N ASN A 103 16.71 22.82 -9.52
CA ASN A 103 17.01 23.92 -8.63
C ASN A 103 16.16 23.86 -7.35
N SER A 104 16.43 24.72 -6.38
CA SER A 104 15.71 24.72 -5.10
C SER A 104 14.22 25.00 -5.26
N MET A 105 13.83 25.86 -6.21
CA MET A 105 12.45 26.23 -6.46
C MET A 105 11.64 25.06 -7.02
N THR A 106 12.17 24.34 -8.02
CA THR A 106 11.46 23.20 -8.64
C THR A 106 11.33 22.02 -7.67
N VAL A 107 12.35 21.75 -6.86
CA VAL A 107 12.32 20.72 -5.82
C VAL A 107 11.30 21.07 -4.74
N VAL A 108 11.27 22.31 -4.26
CA VAL A 108 10.28 22.76 -3.26
C VAL A 108 8.86 22.72 -3.84
N MET A 109 8.67 23.15 -5.08
CA MET A 109 7.39 23.07 -5.78
C MET A 109 6.87 21.63 -5.85
N TYR A 110 7.72 20.69 -6.25
CA TYR A 110 7.38 19.27 -6.28
C TYR A 110 7.03 18.74 -4.88
N GLY A 111 7.86 19.05 -3.87
CA GLY A 111 7.61 18.64 -2.49
C GLY A 111 6.33 19.23 -1.89
N VAL A 112 5.99 20.48 -2.20
CA VAL A 112 4.73 21.11 -1.78
C VAL A 112 3.53 20.42 -2.42
N LEU A 113 3.61 20.08 -3.71
CA LEU A 113 2.55 19.32 -4.39
C LEU A 113 2.34 17.96 -3.73
N ASP A 114 3.43 17.23 -3.49
CA ASP A 114 3.41 15.93 -2.78
C ASP A 114 2.79 16.07 -1.38
N LEU A 115 3.17 17.11 -0.63
CA LEU A 115 2.58 17.39 0.68
C LEU A 115 1.07 17.64 0.60
N VAL A 116 0.61 18.41 -0.38
CA VAL A 116 -0.83 18.66 -0.58
C VAL A 116 -1.58 17.36 -0.87
N ILE A 117 -1.07 16.54 -1.80
CA ILE A 117 -1.64 15.22 -2.14
C ILE A 117 -1.70 14.33 -0.90
N SER A 118 -0.59 14.26 -0.16
CA SER A 118 -0.48 13.47 1.07
C SER A 118 -1.45 13.91 2.16
N VAL A 119 -1.66 15.22 2.33
CA VAL A 119 -2.63 15.76 3.31
C VAL A 119 -4.07 15.45 2.89
N LEU A 120 -4.42 15.64 1.61
CA LEU A 120 -5.75 15.34 1.09
C LEU A 120 -6.06 13.85 1.22
N PHE A 121 -5.14 12.99 0.80
CA PHE A 121 -5.31 11.54 0.92
C PHE A 121 -5.49 11.12 2.39
N ARG A 122 -4.69 11.68 3.30
CA ARG A 122 -4.84 11.43 4.74
C ARG A 122 -6.20 11.87 5.30
N ARG A 123 -6.78 12.96 4.81
CA ARG A 123 -8.13 13.42 5.19
C ARG A 123 -9.20 12.44 4.72
N ILE A 124 -9.09 11.93 3.49
CA ILE A 124 -9.98 10.91 2.95
C ILE A 124 -9.88 9.64 3.79
N VAL A 125 -8.65 9.17 4.04
CA VAL A 125 -8.38 7.98 4.86
C VAL A 125 -8.98 8.11 6.26
N LYS A 126 -8.76 9.25 6.91
CA LYS A 126 -9.31 9.50 8.26
C LYS A 126 -10.84 9.46 8.27
N THR A 127 -11.49 10.04 7.25
CA THR A 127 -12.95 10.06 7.13
C THR A 127 -13.49 8.63 6.96
N ILE A 128 -12.91 7.87 6.04
CA ILE A 128 -13.29 6.48 5.77
C ILE A 128 -13.12 5.60 7.01
N ILE A 129 -11.96 5.70 7.67
CA ILE A 129 -11.64 4.88 8.84
C ILE A 129 -12.60 5.18 10.00
N HIS A 130 -12.92 6.45 10.23
CA HIS A 130 -13.82 6.85 11.31
C HIS A 130 -15.29 6.50 11.04
N ASP A 131 -15.69 6.45 9.77
CA ASP A 131 -17.03 6.01 9.37
C ASP A 131 -17.21 4.48 9.48
N LYS A 132 -16.15 3.68 9.21
CA LYS A 132 -16.21 2.21 9.19
C LYS A 132 -15.88 1.56 10.54
N TYR A 133 -14.89 2.07 11.27
CA TYR A 133 -14.40 1.46 12.50
C TYR A 133 -14.70 2.37 13.69
N THR A 134 -15.15 1.78 14.79
CA THR A 134 -15.31 2.49 16.09
C THR A 134 -14.17 2.11 17.05
N ASP A 135 -13.59 0.93 16.86
CA ASP A 135 -12.50 0.40 17.67
C ASP A 135 -11.13 0.95 17.20
N LYS A 136 -10.32 1.43 18.16
CA LYS A 136 -9.04 2.08 17.88
C LYS A 136 -7.98 1.10 17.34
N ASP A 137 -8.08 -0.19 17.65
CA ASP A 137 -7.11 -1.18 17.23
C ASP A 137 -7.32 -1.57 15.77
N ASP A 138 -8.57 -1.66 15.32
CA ASP A 138 -8.85 -1.90 13.90
C ASP A 138 -8.47 -0.70 13.03
N MET A 139 -8.67 0.53 13.52
CA MET A 139 -8.15 1.73 12.85
C MET A 139 -6.63 1.69 12.71
N ARG A 140 -5.91 1.30 13.77
CA ARG A 140 -4.45 1.24 13.78
C ARG A 140 -3.91 0.18 12.82
N LYS A 141 -4.59 -0.97 12.71
CA LYS A 141 -4.24 -2.01 11.73
C LYS A 141 -4.37 -1.52 10.30
N LEU A 142 -5.52 -0.95 9.96
CA LEU A 142 -5.75 -0.44 8.61
C LEU A 142 -4.74 0.68 8.28
N TYR A 143 -4.43 1.53 9.25
CA TYR A 143 -3.37 2.53 9.09
C TYR A 143 -1.99 1.91 8.81
N ASN A 144 -1.64 0.82 9.51
CA ASN A 144 -0.39 0.10 9.29
C ASN A 144 -0.36 -0.66 7.95
N VAL A 145 -1.51 -1.07 7.40
CA VAL A 145 -1.57 -1.68 6.06
C VAL A 145 -1.40 -0.62 4.98
N ILE A 146 -2.02 0.55 5.16
CA ILE A 146 -1.96 1.66 4.19
C ILE A 146 -0.57 2.34 4.21
N TYR A 147 0.00 2.58 5.39
CA TYR A 147 1.22 3.37 5.57
C TYR A 147 2.42 2.55 6.07
N GLY A 148 2.30 1.23 6.17
CA GLY A 148 3.33 0.35 6.71
C GLY A 148 3.53 0.45 8.24
N THR A 149 4.31 -0.47 8.80
CA THR A 149 4.68 -0.50 10.23
C THR A 149 5.71 0.57 10.63
N ALA A 150 6.26 1.29 9.64
CA ALA A 150 7.30 2.29 9.86
C ALA A 150 6.69 3.67 10.18
N PHE A 151 6.60 3.97 11.47
CA PHE A 151 6.17 5.23 12.10
C PHE A 151 6.86 6.53 11.56
N LEU A 152 7.85 6.40 10.68
CA LEU A 152 8.62 7.49 10.07
C LEU A 152 8.12 7.91 8.68
N GLU A 153 7.07 7.28 8.14
CA GLU A 153 6.34 7.74 6.94
C GLU A 153 5.26 8.80 7.27
N SER A 154 5.61 9.66 8.22
CA SER A 154 4.81 10.84 8.54
C SER A 154 5.02 11.91 7.47
N TRP A 155 4.00 12.72 7.18
CA TRP A 155 4.10 14.06 6.56
C TRP A 155 5.36 14.87 6.94
N ILE A 156 5.94 14.58 8.10
CA ILE A 156 7.24 15.05 8.58
C ILE A 156 8.38 14.72 7.61
N SER A 157 8.43 13.53 6.99
CA SER A 157 9.43 13.18 5.98
C SER A 157 9.31 14.08 4.74
N TYR A 158 8.08 14.37 4.29
CA TYR A 158 7.85 15.33 3.20
C TYR A 158 8.27 16.75 3.59
N LEU A 159 8.00 17.20 4.81
CA LEU A 159 8.49 18.49 5.30
C LEU A 159 10.02 18.55 5.37
N ILE A 160 10.66 17.48 5.87
CA ILE A 160 12.12 17.37 5.92
C ILE A 160 12.70 17.42 4.49
N LEU A 161 12.09 16.70 3.54
CA LEU A 161 12.49 16.74 2.14
C LEU A 161 12.35 18.14 1.54
N ILE A 162 11.28 18.88 1.83
CA ILE A 162 11.12 20.28 1.37
C ILE A 162 12.21 21.17 1.94
N VAL A 163 12.49 21.07 3.25
CA VAL A 163 13.52 21.88 3.92
C VAL A 163 14.91 21.56 3.35
N ILE A 164 15.25 20.27 3.23
CA ILE A 164 16.52 19.84 2.62
C ILE A 164 16.58 20.26 1.15
N GLY A 165 15.48 20.15 0.40
CA GLY A 165 15.38 20.54 -1.00
C GLY A 165 15.62 22.02 -1.24
N TYR A 166 15.23 22.87 -0.30
CA TYR A 166 15.49 24.31 -0.36
C TYR A 166 16.98 24.64 -0.28
N PHE A 167 17.72 23.99 0.63
CA PHE A 167 19.16 24.25 0.82
C PHE A 167 20.08 23.41 -0.07
N PHE A 168 19.70 22.16 -0.35
CA PHE A 168 20.50 21.15 -1.04
C PHE A 168 19.65 20.35 -2.06
N PRO A 169 19.18 20.97 -3.16
CA PRO A 169 18.23 20.37 -4.09
C PRO A 169 18.72 19.04 -4.69
N LYS A 170 20.00 18.95 -5.06
CA LYS A 170 20.61 17.72 -5.61
C LYS A 170 20.64 16.57 -4.59
N PHE A 171 20.87 16.87 -3.31
CA PHE A 171 20.86 15.86 -2.26
C PHE A 171 19.44 15.41 -1.93
N SER A 172 18.51 16.36 -1.91
CA SER A 172 17.09 16.07 -1.73
C SER A 172 16.55 15.13 -2.81
N LEU A 173 16.99 15.28 -4.06
CA LEU A 173 16.59 14.39 -5.16
C LEU A 173 16.93 12.93 -4.85
N ILE A 174 18.11 12.65 -4.30
CA ILE A 174 18.51 11.29 -3.92
C ILE A 174 17.56 10.73 -2.84
N LEU A 175 17.19 11.55 -1.85
CA LEU A 175 16.25 11.14 -0.82
C LEU A 175 14.83 10.95 -1.37
N PHE A 176 14.41 11.80 -2.32
CA PHE A 176 13.18 11.65 -3.09
C PHE A 176 13.17 10.35 -3.89
N ILE A 177 14.31 9.80 -4.31
CA ILE A 177 14.37 8.46 -4.92
C ILE A 177 14.26 7.36 -3.87
N ILE A 178 15.11 7.40 -2.86
CA ILE A 178 15.26 6.28 -1.92
C ILE A 178 13.98 6.04 -1.13
N ILE A 179 13.31 7.09 -0.66
CA ILE A 179 12.16 6.95 0.25
C ILE A 179 10.96 6.27 -0.45
N PRO A 180 10.46 6.76 -1.61
CA PRO A 180 9.34 6.14 -2.31
C PRO A 180 9.67 4.76 -2.85
N VAL A 181 10.89 4.52 -3.34
CA VAL A 181 11.31 3.19 -3.80
C VAL A 181 11.32 2.19 -2.65
N ARG A 182 11.89 2.57 -1.49
CA ARG A 182 11.88 1.73 -0.30
C ARG A 182 10.44 1.47 0.16
N SER A 183 9.58 2.50 0.13
CA SER A 183 8.15 2.41 0.49
C SER A 183 7.42 1.42 -0.42
N PHE A 184 7.57 1.60 -1.74
CA PHE A 184 7.00 0.72 -2.75
C PHE A 184 7.42 -0.74 -2.58
N ILE A 185 8.72 -1.01 -2.35
CA ILE A 185 9.21 -2.38 -2.11
C ILE A 185 8.61 -2.97 -0.84
N ARG A 186 8.50 -2.18 0.26
CA ARG A 186 7.86 -2.67 1.49
C ARG A 186 6.40 -3.00 1.26
N HIS A 187 5.64 -2.12 0.61
CA HIS A 187 4.23 -2.39 0.34
C HIS A 187 4.05 -3.59 -0.59
N ALA A 188 4.92 -3.78 -1.59
CA ALA A 188 4.88 -4.97 -2.43
C ALA A 188 5.11 -6.28 -1.64
N LEU A 189 5.96 -6.24 -0.60
CA LEU A 189 6.29 -7.39 0.25
C LEU A 189 5.27 -7.64 1.37
N ASP A 190 4.76 -6.60 2.01
CA ASP A 190 3.85 -6.70 3.16
C ASP A 190 2.46 -7.25 2.76
N ASN A 191 2.07 -7.15 1.49
CA ASN A 191 0.73 -7.55 1.00
C ASN A 191 0.49 -9.05 0.96
N GLU A 192 1.54 -9.86 0.77
CA GLU A 192 1.44 -11.31 0.94
C GLU A 192 1.17 -11.69 2.40
N GLU A 193 1.55 -10.82 3.35
CA GLU A 193 1.51 -11.08 4.79
C GLU A 193 0.17 -10.73 5.45
N PHE A 194 -0.63 -9.83 4.84
CA PHE A 194 -1.91 -9.34 5.40
C PHE A 194 -3.17 -10.01 4.86
N SER A 195 -3.18 -10.51 3.61
CA SER A 195 -4.26 -11.42 3.14
C SER A 195 -4.42 -12.58 4.12
N ASP A 196 -3.31 -13.05 4.68
CA ASP A 196 -3.27 -14.20 5.58
C ASP A 196 -3.89 -13.94 6.97
N VAL A 197 -3.91 -12.68 7.41
CA VAL A 197 -4.41 -12.26 8.75
C VAL A 197 -5.80 -11.60 8.64
N GLY A 198 -6.18 -11.11 7.46
CA GLY A 198 -7.50 -10.54 7.17
C GLY A 198 -8.62 -11.59 7.17
N ASP A 199 -8.29 -12.83 6.83
CA ASP A 199 -9.21 -13.98 6.86
C ASP A 199 -9.48 -14.52 8.29
N LEU A 200 -8.86 -13.93 9.33
CA LEU A 200 -9.03 -14.36 10.71
C LEU A 200 -10.34 -13.86 11.32
N GLY A 201 -11.02 -14.72 12.10
CA GLY A 201 -12.16 -14.31 12.91
C GLY A 201 -11.79 -13.21 13.92
N THR A 202 -12.77 -12.42 14.36
CA THR A 202 -12.56 -11.25 15.26
C THR A 202 -11.83 -11.60 16.57
N GLN A 203 -11.97 -12.83 17.08
CA GLN A 203 -11.24 -13.29 18.27
C GLN A 203 -9.80 -13.71 17.98
N GLU A 204 -9.56 -14.38 16.85
CA GLU A 204 -8.24 -14.85 16.43
C GLU A 204 -7.33 -13.68 16.06
N ARG A 205 -7.92 -12.66 15.43
CA ARG A 205 -7.26 -11.39 15.18
C ARG A 205 -6.79 -10.75 16.48
N LYS A 206 -7.58 -10.79 17.56
CA LYS A 206 -7.19 -10.28 18.88
C LYS A 206 -6.04 -11.09 19.48
N ALA A 207 -6.12 -12.41 19.46
CA ALA A 207 -5.06 -13.29 19.94
C ALA A 207 -3.72 -13.09 19.18
N PHE A 208 -3.77 -12.87 17.86
CA PHE A 208 -2.57 -12.61 17.05
C PHE A 208 -1.88 -11.27 17.38
N ILE A 209 -2.66 -10.24 17.77
CA ILE A 209 -2.12 -8.91 18.10
C ILE A 209 -1.42 -8.93 19.46
N GLU A 210 -1.88 -9.77 20.39
CA GLU A 210 -1.27 -9.94 21.71
C GLU A 210 0.11 -10.63 21.63
N LEU A 211 0.46 -11.21 20.49
CA LEU A 211 1.78 -11.80 20.24
C LEU A 211 2.86 -10.73 20.03
N THR A 212 4.07 -11.04 20.48
CA THR A 212 5.26 -10.20 20.20
C THR A 212 5.64 -10.22 18.71
N PRO A 213 6.38 -9.21 18.19
CA PRO A 213 6.77 -9.15 16.77
C PRO A 213 7.56 -10.38 16.28
N SER A 214 8.32 -11.05 17.15
CA SER A 214 9.03 -12.30 16.82
C SER A 214 8.08 -13.48 16.71
N GLN A 215 7.10 -13.58 17.61
CA GLN A 215 6.05 -14.61 17.60
C GLN A 215 5.11 -14.45 16.40
N GLN A 216 4.75 -13.22 16.04
CA GLN A 216 3.96 -12.92 14.84
C GLN A 216 4.64 -13.44 13.56
N ARG A 217 5.95 -13.23 13.42
CA ARG A 217 6.73 -13.78 12.27
C ARG A 217 6.74 -15.30 12.25
N THR A 218 6.91 -15.94 13.40
CA THR A 218 6.90 -17.41 13.50
C THR A 218 5.52 -17.98 13.16
N PHE A 219 4.45 -17.39 13.69
CA PHE A 219 3.08 -17.76 13.36
C PHE A 219 2.81 -17.66 11.86
N ARG A 220 3.20 -16.54 11.23
CA ARG A 220 3.00 -16.32 9.79
C ARG A 220 3.71 -17.36 8.93
N ARG A 221 4.95 -17.74 9.28
CA ARG A 221 5.66 -18.82 8.58
C ARG A 221 4.92 -20.16 8.64
N LEU A 222 4.47 -20.52 9.84
CA LEU A 222 3.73 -21.77 10.05
C LEU A 222 2.39 -21.77 9.29
N ALA A 223 1.67 -20.64 9.30
CA ALA A 223 0.40 -20.50 8.62
C ALA A 223 0.56 -20.57 7.09
N HIS A 224 1.61 -19.94 6.55
CA HIS A 224 1.95 -20.01 5.14
C HIS A 224 2.31 -21.45 4.71
N ASP A 225 3.13 -22.16 5.50
CA ASP A 225 3.51 -23.55 5.23
C ASP A 225 2.30 -24.49 5.24
N TYR A 226 1.37 -24.30 6.19
CA TYR A 226 0.11 -25.03 6.23
C TYR A 226 -0.72 -24.80 4.96
N ARG A 227 -0.93 -23.54 4.53
CA ARG A 227 -1.67 -23.22 3.30
C ARG A 227 -1.04 -23.81 2.05
N ARG A 228 0.28 -23.75 1.97
CA ARG A 228 1.02 -24.34 0.85
C ARG A 228 0.79 -25.85 0.79
N LYS A 229 0.83 -26.53 1.94
CA LYS A 229 0.54 -27.96 2.04
C LYS A 229 -0.92 -28.26 1.66
N THR A 230 -1.90 -27.56 2.23
CA THR A 230 -3.32 -27.82 1.93
C THR A 230 -3.68 -27.56 0.47
N ARG A 231 -3.16 -26.49 -0.14
CA ARG A 231 -3.32 -26.25 -1.59
C ARG A 231 -2.73 -27.37 -2.44
N SER A 232 -1.59 -27.94 -2.03
CA SER A 232 -0.96 -29.06 -2.75
C SER A 232 -1.67 -30.41 -2.57
N ILE A 233 -2.37 -30.59 -1.44
CA ILE A 233 -3.06 -31.82 -1.06
C ILE A 233 -4.43 -31.94 -1.76
N GLY A 234 -5.02 -30.83 -2.19
CA GLY A 234 -6.33 -30.82 -2.85
C GLY A 234 -7.44 -31.33 -1.94
N ASN A 235 -8.43 -32.04 -2.49
CA ASN A 235 -9.64 -32.45 -1.77
C ASN A 235 -9.48 -33.82 -1.07
N GLN A 236 -8.34 -34.04 -0.38
CA GLN A 236 -8.05 -35.26 0.38
C GLN A 236 -8.23 -35.03 1.89
N PRO A 237 -9.33 -35.52 2.51
CA PRO A 237 -9.69 -35.17 3.89
C PRO A 237 -8.65 -35.61 4.93
N ASP A 238 -8.03 -36.77 4.74
CA ASP A 238 -7.09 -37.34 5.72
C ASP A 238 -5.74 -36.62 5.72
N ALA A 239 -5.26 -36.23 4.53
CA ALA A 239 -4.03 -35.47 4.39
C ALA A 239 -4.20 -34.02 4.87
N GLN A 240 -5.38 -33.41 4.71
CA GLN A 240 -5.70 -32.11 5.30
C GLN A 240 -5.70 -32.16 6.84
N LYS A 241 -6.31 -33.20 7.43
CA LYS A 241 -6.27 -33.43 8.89
C LYS A 241 -4.85 -33.59 9.41
N GLN A 242 -3.99 -34.29 8.67
CA GLN A 242 -2.59 -34.47 9.07
C GLN A 242 -1.79 -33.17 8.98
N ALA A 243 -1.99 -32.37 7.92
CA ALA A 243 -1.38 -31.04 7.80
C ALA A 243 -1.82 -30.12 8.95
N TRP A 244 -3.07 -30.25 9.40
CA TRP A 244 -3.62 -29.51 10.53
C TRP A 244 -3.01 -29.90 11.87
N GLN A 245 -2.85 -31.21 12.11
CA GLN A 245 -2.19 -31.72 13.31
C GLN A 245 -0.73 -31.26 13.41
N ASP A 246 -0.01 -31.24 12.28
CA ASP A 246 1.35 -30.73 12.20
C ASP A 246 1.41 -29.22 12.54
N PHE A 247 0.52 -28.43 11.96
CA PHE A 247 0.44 -26.98 12.21
C PHE A 247 0.09 -26.65 13.68
N SER A 248 -0.94 -27.30 14.22
CA SER A 248 -1.40 -27.07 15.61
C SER A 248 -0.34 -27.47 16.65
N SER A 249 0.36 -28.59 16.43
CA SER A 249 1.50 -29.01 17.25
C SER A 249 2.61 -27.95 17.26
N GLN A 250 2.98 -27.44 16.08
CA GLN A 250 4.04 -26.44 15.96
C GLN A 250 3.67 -25.08 16.56
N ILE A 251 2.39 -24.68 16.49
CA ILE A 251 1.90 -23.48 17.17
C ILE A 251 2.01 -23.63 18.69
N GLN A 252 1.58 -24.78 19.22
CA GLN A 252 1.64 -25.03 20.66
C GLN A 252 3.08 -25.08 21.17
N GLU A 253 3.98 -25.73 20.42
CA GLU A 253 5.40 -25.84 20.78
C GLU A 253 6.15 -24.50 20.71
N LYS A 254 5.98 -23.74 19.62
CA LYS A 254 6.79 -22.54 19.33
C LYS A 254 6.20 -21.25 19.87
N LEU A 255 4.89 -21.19 20.07
CA LEU A 255 4.18 -19.97 20.49
C LEU A 255 3.54 -20.11 21.87
N ASN A 256 3.57 -21.30 22.48
CA ASN A 256 2.94 -21.61 23.77
C ASN A 256 1.44 -21.24 23.81
N MET A 257 0.76 -21.36 22.66
CA MET A 257 -0.66 -21.07 22.49
C MET A 257 -1.50 -22.35 22.67
N SER A 258 -2.73 -22.21 23.16
CA SER A 258 -3.65 -23.34 23.34
C SER A 258 -4.10 -23.91 21.99
N ALA A 259 -4.09 -25.24 21.86
CA ALA A 259 -4.66 -25.95 20.71
C ALA A 259 -6.15 -25.61 20.45
N GLY A 260 -6.87 -25.14 21.47
CA GLY A 260 -8.25 -24.68 21.36
C GLY A 260 -8.41 -23.36 20.60
N ASP A 261 -7.40 -22.49 20.61
CA ASP A 261 -7.41 -21.26 19.82
C ASP A 261 -7.03 -21.56 18.35
N ALA A 262 -6.21 -22.59 18.13
CA ALA A 262 -5.96 -23.11 16.79
C ALA A 262 -7.22 -23.78 16.19
N MET A 263 -7.95 -24.63 16.93
CA MET A 263 -9.14 -25.34 16.42
C MET A 263 -10.26 -24.42 15.90
N LYS A 264 -10.40 -23.20 16.44
CA LYS A 264 -11.38 -22.23 15.96
C LYS A 264 -11.13 -21.79 14.50
N TRP A 265 -9.86 -21.83 14.09
CA TRP A 265 -9.40 -21.41 12.77
C TRP A 265 -9.78 -22.41 11.65
N ASP A 266 -9.76 -23.72 11.95
CA ASP A 266 -10.18 -24.77 11.00
C ASP A 266 -11.70 -24.78 10.78
N HIS A 267 -12.48 -24.56 11.85
CA HIS A 267 -13.94 -24.64 11.82
C HIS A 267 -14.59 -23.52 10.98
N GLN A 268 -13.94 -22.37 10.83
CA GLN A 268 -14.40 -21.26 9.98
C GLN A 268 -13.94 -21.40 8.51
N ASN A 269 -12.76 -21.95 8.26
CA ASN A 269 -12.25 -22.19 6.90
C ASN A 269 -13.03 -23.28 6.16
N ASN A 270 -13.41 -24.37 6.84
CA ASN A 270 -14.25 -25.41 6.24
C ASN A 270 -15.68 -24.92 5.88
N GLN A 271 -16.14 -23.80 6.45
CA GLN A 271 -17.43 -23.20 6.05
C GLN A 271 -17.32 -22.34 4.78
N HIS A 272 -16.14 -21.79 4.47
CA HIS A 272 -15.93 -20.97 3.28
C HIS A 272 -15.74 -21.80 2.00
N ASP A 273 -15.09 -22.97 2.10
CA ASP A 273 -14.93 -23.86 0.93
C ASP A 273 -16.26 -24.44 0.43
N HIS A 274 -17.26 -24.59 1.31
CA HIS A 274 -18.60 -25.02 0.91
C HIS A 274 -19.41 -23.93 0.19
N HIS A 275 -19.06 -22.64 0.34
CA HIS A 275 -19.72 -21.56 -0.38
C HIS A 275 -19.16 -21.32 -1.78
N ASN A 276 -17.88 -21.61 -2.01
CA ASN A 276 -17.24 -21.49 -3.33
C ASN A 276 -17.45 -22.72 -4.25
N GLN A 277 -18.03 -23.81 -3.76
CA GLN A 277 -18.38 -24.98 -4.59
C GLN A 277 -19.84 -24.95 -5.12
N ARG A 278 -20.59 -23.86 -4.89
CA ARG A 278 -21.98 -23.70 -5.37
C ARG A 278 -22.22 -22.45 -6.22
N ARG A 279 -21.21 -21.92 -6.91
CA ARG A 279 -21.38 -20.91 -7.97
C ARG A 279 -20.58 -21.27 -9.20
#